data_AF-A0A8J8FGR2-F1
#
_entry.id   AF-A0A8J8FGR2-F1
#
_cell.length_a   1.000
_cell.length_b   1.000
_cell.length_c   1.000
_cell.angle_alpha   90.00
_cell.angle_beta   90.00
_cell.angle_gamma   90.00
#
_symmetry.space_group_name_H-M   'P 1'
#
loop_
_entity.id
_entity.type
_entity.pdbx_description
1 polymer ?
#
loop_
_entity_poly.entity_id
_entity_poly.type
_entity_poly.pdbx_seq_one_letter_code
_entity_poly.pdbx_strand_id
1 'polypeptide(L)'
;MELAKTRFSDTNRDDIVRYLEAGGNNNTEGLILSDKQMELYHRWQFAAEKIREQKYKREQISQFIIGAYGVSRDTAYRDIVNAEYVFAASYPLNKQFLIQNRIEFLQKKINDAFIDKDYASAAKLEKELREYIDMYPESKPIRAPKTINFIIQNNLIVTQLTADQAFAEAEVVIKELEGKDEF
;
A
#
# COMPACT_ATOMS: atom_id res chain seq x y z
N MET A 1 26.71 29.60 2.76
CA MET A 1 25.26 29.35 2.84
C MET A 1 24.95 28.14 1.96
N GLU A 2 25.38 26.93 2.34
CA GLU A 2 25.22 25.75 1.46
C GLU A 2 25.26 24.41 2.23
N LEU A 3 24.62 24.35 3.40
CA LEU A 3 24.47 23.13 4.22
C LEU A 3 22.99 22.71 4.34
N ALA A 4 22.20 23.01 3.33
CA ALA A 4 20.84 22.48 3.16
C ALA A 4 20.80 21.38 2.08
N LYS A 5 21.90 20.63 1.89
CA LYS A 5 21.90 19.42 1.07
C LYS A 5 21.05 18.35 1.77
N THR A 6 19.76 18.41 1.46
CA THR A 6 18.89 17.27 1.18
C THR A 6 19.05 16.08 2.13
N ARG A 7 18.44 16.18 3.32
CA ARG A 7 18.13 15.01 4.16
C ARG A 7 17.28 13.93 3.45
N PHE A 8 16.81 14.20 2.23
CA PHE A 8 15.88 13.38 1.45
C PHE A 8 16.23 13.30 -0.05
N SER A 9 17.49 13.45 -0.48
CA SER A 9 17.85 13.07 -1.86
C SER A 9 17.96 11.54 -1.91
N ASP A 10 16.82 10.89 -2.04
CA ASP A 10 16.73 9.44 -2.18
C ASP A 10 17.01 9.12 -3.64
N THR A 11 18.23 8.70 -3.98
CA THR A 11 18.63 8.37 -5.36
C THR A 11 17.67 7.37 -5.99
N ASN A 12 17.12 6.46 -5.18
CA ASN A 12 16.10 5.49 -5.59
C ASN A 12 14.82 6.15 -6.11
N ARG A 13 14.44 7.30 -5.55
CA ARG A 13 13.24 8.02 -5.95
C ARG A 13 13.36 8.58 -7.35
N ASP A 14 14.51 9.18 -7.66
CA ASP A 14 14.76 9.77 -8.98
C ASP A 14 14.90 8.67 -10.05
N ASP A 15 15.50 7.53 -9.71
CA ASP A 15 15.58 6.36 -10.59
C ASP A 15 14.20 5.77 -10.90
N ILE A 16 13.32 5.69 -9.88
CA ILE A 16 11.94 5.22 -10.05
C ILE A 16 11.10 6.20 -10.88
N VAL A 17 11.30 7.51 -10.73
CA VAL A 17 10.66 8.53 -11.59
C VAL A 17 11.06 8.32 -13.05
N ARG A 18 12.36 8.17 -13.33
CA ARG A 18 12.87 7.91 -14.68
C ARG A 18 12.35 6.61 -15.27
N TYR A 19 12.25 5.56 -14.45
CA TYR A 19 11.65 4.28 -14.85
C TYR A 19 10.17 4.43 -15.25
N LEU A 20 9.41 5.23 -14.50
CA LEU A 20 8.02 5.54 -14.82
C LEU A 20 7.87 6.40 -16.08
N GLU A 21 8.74 7.38 -16.27
CA GLU A 21 8.80 8.20 -17.49
C GLU A 21 9.13 7.37 -18.74
N ALA A 22 9.94 6.32 -18.59
CA ALA A 22 10.26 5.35 -19.65
C ALA A 22 9.12 4.34 -19.95
N GLY A 23 7.95 4.51 -19.32
CA GLY A 23 6.75 3.71 -19.57
C GLY A 23 6.59 2.48 -18.68
N GLY A 24 7.40 2.34 -17.62
CA GLY A 24 7.20 1.32 -16.58
C GLY A 24 7.32 -0.13 -17.05
N ASN A 25 7.99 -0.35 -18.18
CA ASN A 25 8.23 -1.68 -18.73
C ASN A 25 9.73 -1.97 -18.68
N ASN A 26 10.10 -3.08 -18.04
CA ASN A 26 11.48 -3.62 -18.03
C ASN A 26 12.04 -3.95 -19.43
N ASN A 27 11.23 -3.82 -20.48
CA ASN A 27 11.57 -4.14 -21.87
C ASN A 27 11.89 -2.91 -22.72
N THR A 28 11.72 -1.69 -22.20
CA THR A 28 12.10 -0.46 -22.90
C THR A 28 13.54 -0.10 -22.53
N GLU A 29 14.39 0.03 -23.53
CA GLU A 29 15.84 0.21 -23.45
C GLU A 29 16.31 1.13 -22.30
N GLY A 30 16.97 0.55 -21.29
CA GLY A 30 18.00 1.24 -20.49
C GLY A 30 17.81 1.39 -18.98
N LEU A 31 16.61 1.19 -18.42
CA LEU A 31 16.36 1.36 -16.97
C LEU A 31 15.68 0.13 -16.37
N ILE A 32 16.49 -0.78 -15.83
CA ILE A 32 16.02 -1.90 -15.02
C ILE A 32 16.17 -1.49 -13.55
N LEU A 33 15.07 -1.49 -12.81
CA LEU A 33 15.12 -1.28 -11.36
C LEU A 33 15.78 -2.48 -10.69
N SER A 34 16.67 -2.22 -9.73
CA SER A 34 17.15 -3.27 -8.82
C SER A 34 16.01 -3.85 -7.99
N ASP A 35 16.17 -5.08 -7.47
CA ASP A 35 15.15 -5.75 -6.63
C ASP A 35 14.66 -4.86 -5.48
N LYS A 36 15.57 -4.11 -4.86
CA LYS A 36 15.24 -3.18 -3.78
C LYS A 36 14.45 -1.96 -4.27
N GLN A 37 14.78 -1.41 -5.44
CA GLN A 37 14.01 -0.31 -6.04
C GLN A 37 12.65 -0.81 -6.50
N MET A 38 12.54 -2.06 -6.94
CA MET A 38 11.28 -2.69 -7.32
C MET A 38 10.37 -2.88 -6.09
N GLU A 39 10.94 -3.31 -4.96
CA GLU A 39 10.23 -3.38 -3.68
C GLU A 39 9.71 -2.00 -3.24
N LEU A 40 10.57 -0.97 -3.30
CA LEU A 40 10.20 0.42 -2.99
C LEU A 40 9.09 0.92 -3.92
N TYR A 41 9.21 0.66 -5.21
CA TYR A 41 8.20 1.00 -6.20
C TYR A 41 6.84 0.39 -5.86
N HIS A 42 6.78 -0.91 -5.55
CA HIS A 42 5.53 -1.57 -5.18
C HIS A 42 4.92 -1.00 -3.90
N ARG A 43 5.76 -0.70 -2.91
CA ARG A 43 5.31 -0.09 -1.65
C ARG A 43 4.75 1.31 -1.86
N TRP A 44 5.41 2.12 -2.70
CA TRP A 44 4.93 3.46 -3.06
C TRP A 44 3.69 3.41 -3.94
N GLN A 45 3.59 2.45 -4.85
CA GLN A 45 2.38 2.22 -5.65
C GLN A 45 1.18 1.91 -4.75
N PHE A 46 1.37 1.00 -3.78
CA PHE A 46 0.34 0.68 -2.79
C PHE A 46 -0.08 1.91 -1.95
N ALA A 47 0.89 2.71 -1.50
CA ALA A 47 0.61 3.95 -0.79
C ALA A 47 -0.20 4.93 -1.66
N ALA A 48 0.20 5.13 -2.92
CA ALA A 48 -0.48 6.00 -3.86
C ALA A 48 -1.93 5.56 -4.14
N GLU A 49 -2.18 4.26 -4.25
CA GLU A 49 -3.55 3.72 -4.37
C GLU A 49 -4.41 4.08 -3.17
N LYS A 50 -3.89 3.89 -1.94
CA LYS A 50 -4.64 4.22 -0.72
C LYS A 50 -4.90 5.70 -0.54
N ILE A 51 -3.96 6.56 -0.97
CA ILE A 51 -4.16 8.01 -0.99
C ILE A 51 -5.28 8.38 -1.98
N ARG A 52 -5.28 7.78 -3.18
CA ARG A 52 -6.28 8.03 -4.24
C ARG A 52 -7.69 7.60 -3.86
N GLU A 53 -7.83 6.58 -3.01
CA GLU A 53 -9.15 6.19 -2.50
C GLU A 53 -9.84 7.31 -1.71
N GLN A 54 -9.11 8.31 -1.20
CA GLN A 54 -9.61 9.46 -0.41
C GLN A 54 -10.44 9.08 0.84
N LYS A 55 -10.49 7.79 1.19
CA LYS A 55 -11.25 7.26 2.32
C LYS A 55 -10.47 7.28 3.63
N TYR A 56 -9.15 7.36 3.56
CA TYR A 56 -8.26 7.09 4.68
C TYR A 56 -7.37 8.28 4.98
N LYS A 57 -7.16 8.55 6.27
CA LYS A 57 -6.16 9.53 6.73
C LYS A 57 -4.75 8.95 6.60
N ARG A 58 -3.73 9.83 6.55
CA ARG A 58 -2.32 9.43 6.46
C ARG A 58 -1.90 8.43 7.55
N GLU A 59 -2.42 8.58 8.77
CA GLU A 59 -2.20 7.65 9.88
C GLU A 59 -2.68 6.23 9.53
N GLN A 60 -3.88 6.11 8.95
CA GLN A 60 -4.46 4.82 8.58
C GLN A 60 -3.71 4.20 7.40
N ILE A 61 -3.33 5.02 6.42
CA ILE A 61 -2.51 4.58 5.28
C ILE A 61 -1.16 4.05 5.78
N SER A 62 -0.53 4.74 6.74
CA SER A 62 0.73 4.27 7.34
C SER A 62 0.56 2.90 8.00
N GLN A 63 -0.55 2.65 8.70
CA GLN A 63 -0.84 1.35 9.30
C GLN A 63 -1.05 0.25 8.25
N PHE A 64 -1.70 0.56 7.12
CA PHE A 64 -1.82 -0.39 6.02
C PHE A 64 -0.47 -0.75 5.40
N ILE A 65 0.44 0.22 5.25
CA ILE A 65 1.79 -0.02 4.74
C ILE A 65 2.60 -0.87 5.72
N ILE A 66 2.54 -0.56 7.02
CA ILE A 66 3.19 -1.36 8.08
C ILE A 66 2.67 -2.79 8.05
N GLY A 67 1.35 -2.98 7.98
CA GLY A 67 0.74 -4.31 7.97
C GLY A 67 1.05 -5.12 6.71
N ALA A 68 1.17 -4.48 5.55
CA ALA A 68 1.42 -5.16 4.28
C ALA A 68 2.91 -5.48 4.06
N TYR A 69 3.83 -4.63 4.53
CA TYR A 69 5.26 -4.71 4.20
C TYR A 69 6.18 -4.87 5.41
N GLY A 70 5.65 -4.87 6.64
CA GLY A 70 6.44 -5.07 7.86
C GLY A 70 7.45 -3.96 8.16
N VAL A 71 7.24 -2.75 7.63
CA VAL A 71 8.16 -1.61 7.78
C VAL A 71 7.90 -0.81 9.06
N SER A 72 8.90 -0.03 9.50
CA SER A 72 8.71 0.90 10.62
C SER A 72 7.75 2.03 10.27
N ARG A 73 7.13 2.63 11.30
CA ARG A 73 6.22 3.78 11.12
C ARG A 73 6.86 4.93 10.34
N ASP A 74 8.09 5.29 10.69
CA ASP A 74 8.81 6.39 10.01
C ASP A 74 9.04 6.10 8.53
N THR A 75 9.33 4.82 8.21
CA THR A 75 9.48 4.38 6.83
C THR A 75 8.15 4.48 6.08
N ALA A 76 7.04 4.02 6.68
CA ALA A 76 5.73 4.10 6.08
C ALA A 76 5.29 5.56 5.79
N TYR A 77 5.56 6.49 6.72
CA TYR A 77 5.28 7.92 6.46
C TYR A 77 6.17 8.49 5.36
N ARG A 78 7.43 8.06 5.27
CA ARG A 78 8.32 8.45 4.18
C ARG A 78 7.85 7.90 2.84
N ASP A 79 7.34 6.67 2.81
CA ASP A 79 6.77 6.05 1.61
C ASP A 79 5.54 6.80 1.12
N ILE A 80 4.68 7.29 2.01
CA ILE A 80 3.53 8.14 1.64
C ILE A 80 4.03 9.40 0.93
N VAL A 81 5.01 10.11 1.50
CA VAL A 81 5.56 11.34 0.92
C VAL A 81 6.27 11.07 -0.42
N ASN A 82 7.04 10.00 -0.51
CA ASN A 82 7.71 9.61 -1.74
C ASN A 82 6.70 9.17 -2.81
N ALA A 83 5.65 8.46 -2.44
CA ALA A 83 4.57 8.08 -3.34
C ALA A 83 3.84 9.32 -3.88
N GLU A 84 3.49 10.29 -3.02
CA GLU A 84 2.93 11.57 -3.46
C GLU A 84 3.88 12.28 -4.43
N TYR A 85 5.19 12.30 -4.15
CA TYR A 85 6.16 12.96 -5.04
C TYR A 85 6.27 12.27 -6.40
N VAL A 86 6.57 10.97 -6.39
CA VAL A 86 6.77 10.15 -7.59
C VAL A 86 5.51 10.19 -8.45
N PHE A 87 4.37 9.82 -7.86
CA PHE A 87 3.10 9.72 -8.58
C PHE A 87 2.36 11.06 -8.70
N ALA A 88 2.88 12.19 -8.20
CA ALA A 88 2.40 13.51 -8.63
C ALA A 88 3.23 14.06 -9.81
N ALA A 89 4.54 13.77 -9.85
CA ALA A 89 5.46 14.32 -10.85
C ALA A 89 5.53 13.48 -12.14
N SER A 90 5.56 12.15 -12.04
CA SER A 90 5.86 11.25 -13.17
C SER A 90 4.60 10.74 -13.89
N TYR A 91 3.58 11.58 -14.12
CA TYR A 91 2.36 11.15 -14.80
C TYR A 91 2.35 11.49 -16.31
N PRO A 92 2.85 10.61 -17.19
CA PRO A 92 2.04 10.18 -18.31
C PRO A 92 0.97 9.24 -17.76
N LEU A 93 -0.18 9.81 -17.39
CA LEU A 93 -1.51 9.21 -17.55
C LEU A 93 -1.57 7.66 -17.46
N ASN A 94 -1.71 7.10 -16.26
CA ASN A 94 -2.33 5.77 -16.14
C ASN A 94 -3.67 5.83 -16.91
N LYS A 95 -3.88 4.94 -17.88
CA LYS A 95 -5.10 4.91 -18.71
C LYS A 95 -6.37 4.92 -17.84
N GLN A 96 -6.34 4.28 -16.67
CA GLN A 96 -7.45 4.31 -15.72
C GLN A 96 -7.71 5.71 -15.15
N PHE A 97 -6.65 6.47 -14.84
CA PHE A 97 -6.76 7.84 -14.34
C PHE A 97 -7.24 8.81 -15.42
N LEU A 98 -6.80 8.63 -16.67
CA LEU A 98 -7.37 9.33 -17.82
C LEU A 98 -8.86 9.10 -17.95
N ILE A 99 -9.25 7.83 -17.89
CA ILE A 99 -10.65 7.42 -18.01
C ILE A 99 -11.46 8.04 -16.88
N GLN A 100 -10.96 7.99 -15.64
CA GLN A 100 -11.63 8.61 -14.48
C GLN A 100 -11.77 10.13 -14.62
N ASN A 101 -10.70 10.85 -14.96
CA ASN A 101 -10.79 12.31 -15.17
C ASN A 101 -11.73 12.66 -16.32
N ARG A 102 -11.77 11.82 -17.36
CA ARG A 102 -12.67 12.02 -18.49
C ARG A 102 -14.13 11.77 -18.10
N ILE A 103 -14.41 10.76 -17.28
CA ILE A 103 -15.71 10.50 -16.67
C ILE A 103 -16.18 11.74 -15.89
N GLU A 104 -15.35 12.25 -14.98
CA GLU A 104 -15.67 13.43 -14.16
C GLU A 104 -15.94 14.68 -15.02
N PHE A 105 -15.11 14.89 -16.05
CA PHE A 105 -15.31 16.00 -17.00
C PHE A 105 -16.64 15.88 -17.77
N LEU A 106 -16.95 14.69 -18.29
CA LEU A 106 -18.18 14.45 -19.04
C LEU A 106 -19.41 14.60 -18.16
N GLN A 107 -19.39 14.09 -16.92
CA GLN A 107 -20.47 14.28 -15.95
C GLN A 107 -20.76 15.77 -15.70
N LYS A 108 -19.72 16.57 -15.51
CA LYS A 108 -19.87 18.02 -15.35
C LYS A 108 -20.48 18.67 -16.59
N LYS A 109 -20.04 18.29 -17.79
CA LYS A 109 -20.56 18.84 -19.04
C LYS A 109 -22.00 18.43 -19.36
N ILE A 110 -22.39 17.21 -18.97
CA ILE A 110 -23.78 16.77 -19.04
C ILE A 110 -24.65 17.65 -18.14
N ASN A 111 -24.21 17.90 -16.90
CA ASN A 111 -24.92 18.80 -15.99
C ASN A 111 -25.03 20.23 -16.54
N ASP A 112 -23.94 20.78 -17.08
CA ASP A 112 -23.96 22.09 -17.74
C ASP A 112 -24.98 22.12 -18.91
N ALA A 113 -24.99 21.08 -19.76
CA ALA A 113 -25.92 20.98 -20.89
C ALA A 113 -27.39 20.85 -20.45
N PHE A 114 -27.67 20.16 -19.34
CA PHE A 114 -29.00 20.10 -18.75
C PHE A 114 -29.46 21.46 -18.20
N ILE A 115 -28.55 22.22 -17.58
CA ILE A 115 -28.84 23.59 -17.11
C ILE A 115 -29.17 24.51 -18.29
N ASP A 116 -28.41 24.39 -19.38
CA ASP A 116 -28.59 25.16 -20.62
C ASP A 116 -29.77 24.66 -21.49
N LYS A 117 -30.48 23.61 -21.04
CA LYS A 117 -31.58 22.93 -21.75
C LYS A 117 -31.18 22.36 -23.12
N ASP A 118 -29.90 22.13 -23.36
CA ASP A 118 -29.40 21.45 -24.55
C ASP A 118 -29.39 19.93 -24.34
N TYR A 119 -30.59 19.35 -24.41
CA TYR A 119 -30.79 17.91 -24.21
C TYR A 119 -30.17 17.06 -25.33
N ALA A 120 -30.00 17.63 -26.53
CA ALA A 120 -29.41 16.91 -27.66
C ALA A 120 -27.92 16.67 -27.45
N SER A 121 -27.21 17.66 -26.91
CA SER A 121 -25.79 17.53 -26.53
C SER A 121 -25.62 16.67 -25.28
N ALA A 122 -26.50 16.80 -24.29
CA ALA A 122 -26.47 15.96 -23.08
C ALA A 122 -26.58 14.46 -23.42
N ALA A 123 -27.52 14.06 -24.27
CA ALA A 123 -27.71 12.67 -24.68
C ALA A 123 -26.49 12.09 -25.43
N LYS A 124 -25.77 12.91 -26.22
CA LYS A 124 -24.54 12.49 -26.90
C LYS A 124 -23.40 12.26 -25.91
N LEU A 125 -23.20 13.19 -24.98
CA LEU A 125 -22.17 13.09 -23.95
C LEU A 125 -22.42 11.90 -23.00
N GLU A 126 -23.68 11.58 -22.72
CA GLU A 126 -24.06 10.43 -21.89
C GLU A 126 -23.76 9.09 -22.57
N LYS A 127 -23.88 9.01 -23.89
CA LYS A 127 -23.45 7.84 -24.67
C LYS A 127 -21.93 7.64 -24.59
N GLU A 128 -21.15 8.71 -24.75
CA GLU A 128 -19.69 8.65 -24.61
C GLU A 128 -19.26 8.30 -23.18
N LEU A 129 -19.95 8.82 -22.17
CA LEU A 129 -19.69 8.53 -20.76
C LEU A 129 -19.80 7.02 -20.46
N ARG A 130 -20.81 6.34 -21.04
CA ARG A 130 -21.01 4.89 -20.87
C ARG A 130 -19.79 4.09 -21.34
N GLU A 131 -19.22 4.44 -22.49
CA GLU A 131 -18.04 3.76 -23.03
C GLU A 131 -16.84 3.86 -22.10
N TYR A 132 -16.64 5.02 -21.46
CA TYR A 132 -15.56 5.21 -20.48
C TYR A 132 -15.81 4.44 -19.18
N ILE A 133 -17.06 4.35 -18.71
CA ILE A 133 -17.42 3.56 -17.52
C ILE A 133 -17.17 2.07 -17.76
N ASP A 134 -17.55 1.54 -18.93
CA ASP A 134 -17.34 0.12 -19.26
C ASP A 134 -15.85 -0.25 -19.36
N MET A 135 -15.00 0.71 -19.72
CA MET A 135 -13.54 0.53 -19.73
C MET A 135 -12.89 0.62 -18.35
N TYR A 136 -13.61 1.09 -17.32
CA TYR A 136 -13.08 1.24 -15.98
C TYR A 136 -13.42 -0.01 -15.13
N PRO A 137 -12.44 -0.90 -14.84
CA PRO A 137 -12.73 -2.10 -14.06
C PRO A 137 -13.12 -1.71 -12.63
N GLU A 138 -14.34 -2.03 -12.22
CA GLU A 138 -14.75 -1.88 -10.83
C GLU A 138 -13.87 -2.76 -9.95
N SER A 139 -13.09 -2.14 -9.05
CA SER A 139 -12.43 -2.86 -7.98
C SER A 139 -13.51 -3.51 -7.11
N LYS A 140 -13.68 -4.83 -7.21
CA LYS A 140 -14.59 -5.56 -6.33
C LYS A 140 -14.21 -5.21 -4.89
N PRO A 141 -15.15 -4.73 -4.06
CA PRO A 141 -14.83 -4.43 -2.67
C PRO A 141 -14.28 -5.70 -2.03
N ILE A 142 -13.08 -5.60 -1.43
CA ILE A 142 -12.48 -6.68 -0.67
C ILE A 142 -13.43 -6.95 0.49
N ARG A 143 -14.24 -7.99 0.37
CA ARG A 143 -15.08 -8.44 1.48
C ARG A 143 -14.14 -8.98 2.53
N ALA A 144 -14.23 -8.46 3.75
CA ALA A 144 -13.53 -9.05 4.88
C ALA A 144 -13.84 -10.56 4.92
N PRO A 145 -12.83 -11.42 5.13
CA PRO A 145 -13.06 -12.86 5.19
C PRO A 145 -14.12 -13.14 6.27
N LYS A 146 -15.20 -13.83 5.90
CA LYS A 146 -16.30 -14.18 6.82
C LYS A 146 -15.84 -15.14 7.92
N THR A 147 -14.71 -15.79 7.72
CA THR A 147 -14.13 -16.79 8.62
C THR A 147 -12.69 -16.40 8.93
N ILE A 148 -12.43 -16.12 10.21
CA ILE A 148 -11.09 -15.95 10.76
C ILE A 148 -10.69 -17.33 11.31
N ASN A 149 -9.77 -18.01 10.62
CA ASN A 149 -9.20 -19.26 11.12
C ASN A 149 -8.07 -18.94 12.09
N PHE A 150 -8.32 -19.11 13.39
CA PHE A 150 -7.25 -19.09 14.39
C PHE A 150 -6.48 -20.40 14.31
N ILE A 151 -5.31 -20.38 13.68
CA ILE A 151 -4.34 -21.47 13.81
C ILE A 151 -3.64 -21.27 15.15
N ILE A 152 -4.15 -21.91 16.20
CA ILE A 152 -3.42 -22.02 17.46
C ILE A 152 -2.27 -23.00 17.19
N GLN A 153 -1.07 -22.47 16.94
CA GLN A 153 0.15 -23.26 16.97
C GLN A 153 0.39 -23.67 18.43
N ASN A 154 -0.18 -24.80 18.84
CA ASN A 154 0.26 -25.50 20.05
C ASN A 154 1.67 -26.05 19.78
N ASN A 155 2.67 -25.18 19.93
CA ASN A 155 4.05 -25.60 20.09
C ASN A 155 4.37 -25.93 21.56
N LEU A 156 3.35 -26.20 22.36
CA LEU A 156 3.52 -26.88 23.64
C LEU A 156 3.67 -28.36 23.32
N ILE A 157 4.92 -28.83 23.34
CA ILE A 157 5.22 -30.23 23.58
C ILE A 157 4.59 -30.54 24.93
N VAL A 158 3.39 -31.14 24.91
CA VAL A 158 2.81 -31.72 26.12
C VAL A 158 3.57 -33.01 26.35
N THR A 159 4.72 -32.92 27.00
CA THR A 159 5.31 -34.08 27.67
C THR A 159 4.28 -34.48 28.72
N GLN A 160 3.59 -35.60 28.52
CA GLN A 160 2.72 -36.18 29.54
C GLN A 160 3.60 -36.70 30.69
N LEU A 161 4.10 -35.78 31.52
CA LEU A 161 4.72 -36.09 32.80
C LEU A 161 3.58 -36.41 33.76
N THR A 162 3.67 -37.56 34.44
CA THR A 162 2.76 -37.84 35.56
C THR A 162 3.02 -36.85 36.69
N ALA A 163 2.02 -36.59 37.53
CA ALA A 163 2.14 -35.61 38.62
C ALA A 163 3.41 -35.84 39.47
N ASP A 164 3.74 -37.09 39.75
CA ASP A 164 4.92 -37.47 40.53
C ASP A 164 6.26 -37.08 39.85
N GLN A 165 6.34 -37.15 38.53
CA GLN A 165 7.53 -36.74 37.77
C GLN A 165 7.68 -35.21 37.73
N ALA A 166 6.56 -34.49 37.64
CA ALA A 166 6.56 -33.02 37.68
C ALA A 166 7.00 -32.48 39.05
N PHE A 167 6.62 -33.14 40.15
CA PHE A 167 7.09 -32.75 41.49
C PHE A 167 8.57 -33.03 41.70
N ALA A 168 9.10 -34.14 41.16
CA ALA A 168 10.52 -34.46 41.25
C ALA A 168 11.40 -33.45 40.49
N GLU A 169 11.00 -33.04 39.28
CA GLU A 169 11.73 -32.02 38.52
C GLU A 169 11.66 -30.63 39.19
N ALA A 170 10.50 -30.27 39.77
CA ALA A 170 10.35 -29.02 40.50
C ALA A 170 11.27 -28.95 41.74
N GLU A 171 11.46 -30.06 42.46
CA GLU A 171 12.34 -30.10 43.64
C GLU A 171 13.82 -29.93 43.27
N VAL A 172 14.24 -30.42 42.10
CA VAL A 172 15.60 -30.21 41.56
C VAL A 172 15.83 -28.73 41.23
N VAL A 173 14.86 -28.09 40.57
CA VAL A 173 14.94 -26.66 40.19
C VAL A 173 14.95 -25.77 41.44
N ILE A 174 14.18 -26.10 42.48
CA ILE A 174 14.17 -25.35 43.74
C ILE A 174 15.53 -25.45 44.44
N LYS A 175 16.15 -26.63 44.50
CA LYS A 175 17.49 -26.80 45.09
C LYS A 175 18.58 -26.06 44.31
N GLU A 176 18.46 -25.96 42.98
CA GLU A 176 19.40 -25.17 42.16
C GLU A 176 19.25 -23.66 42.35
N LEU A 177 18.05 -23.18 42.69
CA LEU A 177 17.80 -21.77 42.98
C LEU A 177 18.26 -21.41 44.39
N GLU A 178 18.00 -22.26 45.39
CA GLU A 178 18.46 -22.05 46.77
C GLU A 178 19.99 -22.13 46.90
N GLY A 179 20.68 -22.84 46.01
CA GLY A 179 22.15 -22.92 45.97
C GLY A 179 22.85 -21.75 45.27
N LYS A 180 22.11 -20.82 44.65
CA LYS A 180 22.67 -19.68 43.89
C LYS A 180 22.58 -18.33 44.62
N ASP A 181 22.02 -18.30 45.83
CA ASP A 181 21.89 -17.08 46.64
C ASP A 181 23.11 -16.79 47.55
N GLU A 182 24.18 -17.59 47.47
CA GLU A 182 25.47 -17.25 48.09
C GLU A 182 26.49 -16.80 47.03
N PHE A 183 26.40 -15.56 46.53
CA PHE A 183 27.52 -14.71 46.09
C PHE A 183 27.10 -13.24 45.94
#